data_AF-A0A8X8XZW6-F1
#
_entry.id   AF-A0A8X8XZW6-F1
#
_cell.length_a   1.000
_cell.length_b   1.000
_cell.length_c   1.000
_cell.angle_alpha   90.00
_cell.angle_beta   90.00
_cell.angle_gamma   90.00
#
_symmetry.space_group_name_H-M   'P 1'
#
loop_
_entity.id
_entity.type
_entity.pdbx_description
1 polymer ?
#
loop_
_entity_poly.entity_id
_entity_poly.type
_entity_poly.pdbx_seq_one_letter_code
_entity_poly.pdbx_strand_id
1 'polypeptide(L)'
;MVTYKFHQYQVVGRALPTETDEHPQDLPNEAMGDKRGDLYSYFLRKLKKVKKSNGQVLAINEDMFVTGYHNMYKEYRDTTLNGGVEQMYTEMASRHRVRHHCIQIIKTATVPAKLCKRESTKQFHNSKIKFPLMYRKVRPPTRKLKTTYKATRPNLFV
;
A
#
# COMPACT_ATOMS: atom_id res chain seq x y z
N MET A 1 14.39 -20.30 12.26
CA MET A 1 12.97 -19.90 12.12
C MET A 1 12.46 -20.42 10.79
N VAL A 2 11.51 -21.36 10.81
CA VAL A 2 10.86 -21.84 9.58
C VAL A 2 9.88 -20.76 9.15
N THR A 3 10.24 -19.99 8.12
CA THR A 3 9.34 -19.02 7.50
C THR A 3 8.36 -19.77 6.61
N TYR A 4 7.11 -19.92 7.05
CA TYR A 4 6.02 -20.32 6.16
C TYR A 4 5.81 -19.19 5.15
N LYS A 5 6.24 -19.41 3.90
CA LYS A 5 5.99 -18.49 2.78
C LYS A 5 4.66 -18.88 2.15
N PHE A 6 3.58 -18.22 2.57
CA PHE A 6 2.32 -18.34 1.83
C PHE A 6 2.47 -17.57 0.51
N HIS A 7 2.29 -18.29 -0.60
CA HIS A 7 2.27 -17.74 -1.94
C HIS A 7 0.80 -17.53 -2.34
N GLN A 8 0.48 -16.37 -2.91
CA GLN A 8 -0.83 -16.10 -3.50
C GLN A 8 -0.77 -16.47 -4.98
N TYR A 9 -1.80 -17.17 -5.44
CA TYR A 9 -1.89 -17.69 -6.80
C TYR A 9 -3.18 -17.15 -7.43
N GLN A 10 -3.05 -16.51 -8.60
CA GLN A 10 -4.17 -16.33 -9.51
C GLN A 10 -4.23 -17.57 -10.40
N VAL A 11 -5.29 -18.36 -10.23
CA VAL A 11 -5.53 -19.55 -11.01
C VAL A 11 -6.66 -19.29 -11.99
N VAL A 12 -6.34 -19.32 -13.28
CA VAL A 12 -7.33 -19.21 -14.34
C VAL A 12 -7.64 -20.61 -14.85
N GLY A 13 -8.92 -20.94 -14.94
CA GLY A 13 -9.29 -22.16 -15.63
C GLY A 13 -10.77 -22.25 -15.99
N ARG A 14 -11.09 -23.33 -16.71
CA ARG A 14 -12.38 -23.53 -17.37
C ARG A 14 -12.84 -24.98 -17.27
N ALA A 15 -14.11 -25.21 -17.59
CA ALA A 15 -14.60 -26.56 -17.86
C ALA A 15 -13.98 -27.09 -19.16
N LEU A 16 -13.88 -28.42 -19.30
CA LEU A 16 -13.50 -29.02 -20.58
C LEU A 16 -14.59 -28.72 -21.63
N PRO A 17 -14.22 -28.34 -22.86
CA PRO A 17 -15.18 -28.18 -23.95
C PRO A 17 -15.96 -29.48 -24.14
N THR A 18 -17.27 -29.38 -24.22
CA THR A 18 -18.18 -30.51 -24.46
C THR A 18 -18.94 -30.22 -25.75
N GLU A 19 -19.48 -31.23 -26.45
CA GLU A 19 -20.21 -31.03 -27.72
C GLU A 19 -21.41 -30.07 -27.61
N THR A 20 -21.92 -29.85 -26.39
CA THR A 20 -23.00 -28.91 -26.09
C THR A 20 -22.54 -27.49 -25.75
N ASP A 21 -21.26 -27.29 -25.43
CA ASP A 21 -20.68 -25.99 -25.05
C ASP A 21 -19.21 -25.95 -25.51
N GLU A 22 -19.02 -25.53 -26.75
CA GLU A 22 -17.73 -25.54 -27.45
C GLU A 22 -16.74 -24.50 -26.86
N HIS A 23 -17.25 -23.45 -26.21
CA HIS A 23 -16.46 -22.36 -25.63
C HIS A 23 -16.87 -22.02 -24.19
N PRO A 24 -16.52 -22.86 -23.20
CA PRO A 24 -16.81 -22.58 -21.81
C PRO A 24 -16.09 -21.32 -21.33
N GLN A 25 -16.81 -20.44 -20.64
CA GLN A 25 -16.28 -19.18 -20.13
C GLN A 25 -15.13 -19.38 -19.11
N ASP A 26 -14.01 -18.70 -19.34
CA ASP A 26 -12.85 -18.70 -18.45
C ASP A 26 -13.16 -18.01 -17.12
N LEU A 27 -12.73 -18.63 -16.01
CA LEU A 27 -12.93 -18.10 -14.66
C LEU A 27 -11.58 -17.78 -14.02
N PRO A 28 -11.27 -16.50 -13.80
CA PRO A 28 -10.16 -16.12 -12.93
C PRO A 28 -10.57 -16.36 -11.47
N ASN A 29 -9.82 -17.21 -10.76
CA ASN A 29 -9.99 -17.44 -9.33
C ASN A 29 -8.72 -17.02 -8.59
N GLU A 30 -8.87 -16.19 -7.56
CA GLU A 30 -7.79 -15.84 -6.64
C GLU A 30 -7.78 -16.80 -5.44
N ALA A 31 -6.64 -17.43 -5.19
CA ALA A 31 -6.51 -18.42 -4.14
C ALA A 31 -5.18 -18.24 -3.38
N MET A 32 -5.26 -18.30 -2.05
CA MET A 32 -4.09 -18.26 -1.18
C MET A 32 -3.87 -19.65 -0.57
N GLY A 33 -2.66 -20.20 -0.71
CA GLY A 33 -2.31 -21.44 -0.01
C GLY A 33 -1.01 -22.08 -0.49
N ASP A 34 -0.64 -23.16 0.19
CA ASP A 34 0.68 -23.80 0.08
C ASP A 34 0.80 -24.73 -1.15
N LYS A 35 -0.32 -25.23 -1.67
CA LYS A 35 -0.37 -26.20 -2.77
C LYS A 35 -1.29 -25.76 -3.91
N ARG A 36 -0.68 -25.52 -5.07
CA ARG A 36 -1.29 -24.91 -6.28
C ARG A 36 -2.48 -25.70 -6.86
N GLY A 37 -2.45 -27.03 -6.84
CA GLY A 37 -3.44 -27.88 -7.52
C GLY A 37 -4.74 -28.14 -6.73
N ASP A 38 -4.70 -28.02 -5.41
CA ASP A 38 -5.83 -28.37 -4.54
C ASP A 38 -6.82 -27.20 -4.37
N LEU A 39 -6.30 -25.97 -4.36
CA LEU A 39 -7.10 -24.74 -4.29
C LEU A 39 -8.02 -24.57 -5.50
N TYR A 40 -7.54 -24.85 -6.71
CA TYR A 40 -8.32 -24.75 -7.94
C TYR A 40 -9.55 -25.67 -7.94
N SER A 41 -9.33 -26.93 -7.56
CA SER A 41 -10.38 -27.96 -7.54
C SER A 41 -11.48 -27.63 -6.53
N TYR A 42 -11.11 -26.98 -5.41
CA TYR A 42 -12.05 -26.53 -4.40
C TYR A 42 -12.99 -25.43 -4.93
N PHE A 43 -12.45 -24.43 -5.62
CA PHE A 43 -13.24 -23.29 -6.14
C PHE A 43 -14.18 -23.67 -7.28
N LEU A 44 -13.71 -24.47 -8.26
CA LEU A 44 -14.57 -24.95 -9.34
C LEU A 44 -15.75 -25.79 -8.85
N ARG A 45 -15.52 -26.62 -7.82
CA ARG A 45 -16.58 -27.42 -7.21
C ARG A 45 -17.61 -26.56 -6.48
N LYS A 46 -17.18 -25.47 -5.83
CA LYS A 46 -18.06 -24.60 -5.05
C LYS A 46 -18.87 -23.63 -5.91
N LEU A 47 -18.27 -23.06 -6.96
CA LEU A 47 -18.89 -22.01 -7.77
C LEU A 47 -19.66 -22.53 -8.99
N LYS A 48 -19.11 -23.50 -9.73
CA LYS A 48 -19.75 -24.05 -10.94
C LYS A 48 -20.09 -25.53 -10.86
N LYS A 49 -19.94 -26.18 -9.70
CA LYS A 49 -20.17 -27.62 -9.49
C LYS A 49 -19.36 -28.52 -10.45
N VAL A 50 -18.25 -28.01 -10.98
CA VAL A 50 -17.38 -28.76 -11.90
C VAL A 50 -16.44 -29.64 -11.09
N LYS A 51 -16.34 -30.93 -11.47
CA LYS A 51 -15.39 -31.88 -10.86
C LYS A 51 -13.99 -31.67 -11.44
N LYS A 52 -12.95 -31.99 -10.65
CA LYS A 52 -11.54 -31.88 -11.06
C LYS A 52 -11.23 -32.61 -12.38
N SER A 53 -11.89 -33.75 -12.64
CA SER A 53 -11.76 -34.54 -13.87
C SER A 53 -12.28 -33.82 -15.12
N ASN A 54 -13.23 -32.90 -14.96
CA ASN A 54 -13.96 -32.25 -16.04
C ASN A 54 -13.55 -30.77 -16.20
N GLY A 55 -12.46 -30.35 -15.55
CA GLY A 55 -11.95 -28.98 -15.60
C GLY A 55 -10.49 -28.95 -16.02
N GLN A 56 -10.10 -27.92 -16.77
CA GLN A 56 -8.74 -27.70 -17.23
C GLN A 56 -8.18 -26.42 -16.59
N VAL A 57 -7.01 -26.51 -15.97
CA VAL A 57 -6.25 -25.34 -15.54
C VAL A 57 -5.54 -24.77 -16.77
N LEU A 58 -5.76 -23.48 -17.05
CA LEU A 58 -5.12 -22.79 -18.18
C LEU A 58 -3.82 -22.12 -17.75
N ALA A 59 -3.82 -21.42 -16.61
CA ALA A 59 -2.65 -20.72 -16.09
C ALA A 59 -2.67 -20.63 -14.57
N ILE A 60 -1.49 -20.69 -13.96
CA ILE A 60 -1.25 -20.42 -12.53
C ILE A 60 -0.20 -19.32 -12.45
N ASN A 61 -0.64 -18.11 -12.14
CA ASN A 61 0.24 -16.96 -11.96
C ASN A 61 0.55 -16.82 -10.46
N GLU A 62 1.83 -16.71 -10.11
CA GLU A 62 2.22 -16.31 -8.76
C GLU A 62 2.04 -14.81 -8.61
N ASP A 63 0.97 -14.43 -7.91
CA ASP A 63 0.73 -13.04 -7.58
C ASP A 63 1.46 -12.70 -6.29
N MET A 64 2.64 -12.09 -6.45
CA MET A 64 3.26 -11.39 -5.35
C MET A 64 2.52 -10.05 -5.15
N PHE A 65 1.47 -10.09 -4.33
CA PHE A 65 0.84 -8.91 -3.69
C PHE A 65 0.08 -7.95 -4.63
N VAL A 66 -1.25 -8.07 -4.71
CA VAL A 66 -2.23 -7.06 -5.18
C VAL A 66 -1.68 -6.12 -6.29
N THR A 67 -1.55 -6.62 -7.52
CA THR A 67 -0.80 -5.95 -8.59
C THR A 67 -1.72 -5.18 -9.55
N GLY A 68 -1.92 -3.88 -9.28
CA GLY A 68 -2.63 -2.97 -10.20
C GLY A 68 -2.45 -1.49 -9.86
N TYR A 69 -2.96 -0.61 -10.71
CA TYR A 69 -3.02 0.83 -10.39
C TYR A 69 -4.06 1.09 -9.30
N HIS A 70 -3.64 1.72 -8.20
CA HIS A 70 -4.53 2.12 -7.11
C HIS A 70 -4.73 3.63 -7.09
N ASN A 71 -5.97 4.06 -7.24
CA ASN A 71 -6.32 5.47 -7.12
C ASN A 71 -6.35 5.87 -5.64
N MET A 72 -5.52 6.84 -5.28
CA MET A 72 -5.47 7.40 -3.94
C MET A 72 -5.65 8.91 -3.97
N TYR A 73 -6.44 9.41 -3.03
CA TYR A 73 -6.57 10.83 -2.76
C TYR A 73 -5.80 11.19 -1.49
N LYS A 74 -4.83 12.11 -1.58
CA LYS A 74 -4.06 12.60 -0.42
C LYS A 74 -4.08 14.12 -0.35
N GLU A 75 -4.02 14.63 0.87
CA GLU A 75 -4.01 16.06 1.18
C GLU A 75 -2.77 16.35 2.01
N TYR A 76 -2.02 17.38 1.62
CA TYR A 76 -0.81 17.83 2.30
C TYR A 76 -0.96 19.29 2.69
N ARG A 77 -0.39 19.65 3.84
CA ARG A 77 -0.25 21.04 4.26
C ARG A 77 1.17 21.48 4.00
N ASP A 78 1.35 22.35 3.01
CA ASP A 78 2.62 22.96 2.68
C ASP A 78 2.42 24.39 2.19
N THR A 79 3.49 25.16 2.15
CA THR A 79 3.57 26.53 1.63
C THR A 79 3.55 26.59 0.11
N THR A 80 3.99 25.52 -0.57
CA THR A 80 4.04 25.43 -2.03
C THR A 80 3.44 24.12 -2.55
N LEU A 81 2.97 24.12 -3.79
CA LEU A 81 2.44 22.90 -4.42
C LEU A 81 3.57 21.86 -4.62
N ASN A 82 4.76 22.31 -5.00
CA ASN A 82 5.94 21.45 -5.18
C ASN A 82 6.34 20.74 -3.89
N GLY A 83 6.36 21.46 -2.75
CA GLY A 83 6.63 20.84 -1.45
C GLY A 83 5.57 19.79 -1.06
N GLY A 84 4.30 20.05 -1.36
CA GLY A 84 3.23 19.07 -1.18
C GLY A 84 3.44 17.79 -1.98
N VAL A 85 3.96 17.89 -3.22
CA VAL A 85 4.30 16.74 -4.06
C VAL A 85 5.53 15.99 -3.52
N GLU A 86 6.54 16.67 -2.99
CA GLU A 86 7.69 16.04 -2.34
C GLU A 86 7.28 15.24 -1.10
N GLN A 87 6.41 15.81 -0.27
CA GLN A 87 5.82 15.11 0.88
C GLN A 87 5.04 13.86 0.43
N MET A 88 4.29 13.96 -0.67
CA MET A 88 3.59 12.82 -1.26
C MET A 88 4.55 11.69 -1.65
N TYR A 89 5.65 11.99 -2.34
CA TYR A 89 6.63 10.99 -2.73
C TYR A 89 7.24 10.28 -1.50
N THR A 90 7.59 11.04 -0.47
CA THR A 90 8.17 10.48 0.77
C THR A 90 7.18 9.60 1.51
N GLU A 91 5.93 10.02 1.63
CA GLU A 91 4.88 9.23 2.27
C GLU A 91 4.60 7.94 1.51
N MET A 92 4.53 8.01 0.17
CA MET A 92 4.29 6.86 -0.70
C MET A 92 5.43 5.84 -0.62
N ALA A 93 6.68 6.31 -0.55
CA ALA A 93 7.84 5.47 -0.31
C ALA A 93 7.81 4.79 1.07
N SER A 94 7.38 5.50 2.12
CA SER A 94 7.36 4.96 3.48
C SER A 94 6.19 4.01 3.75
N ARG A 95 4.96 4.45 3.49
CA ARG A 95 3.73 3.71 3.86
C ARG A 95 3.40 2.60 2.88
N HIS A 96 3.65 2.82 1.61
CA HIS A 96 3.23 1.92 0.53
C HIS A 96 4.41 1.32 -0.22
N ARG A 97 5.66 1.67 0.13
CA ARG A 97 6.89 1.16 -0.49
C ARG A 97 6.94 1.39 -2.01
N VAL A 98 6.35 2.49 -2.47
CA VAL A 98 6.24 2.83 -3.89
C VAL A 98 7.42 3.71 -4.32
N ARG A 99 8.02 3.42 -5.47
CA ARG A 99 9.09 4.22 -6.08
C ARG A 99 8.50 5.36 -6.92
N HIS A 100 9.24 6.44 -7.10
CA HIS A 100 8.78 7.64 -7.80
C HIS A 100 8.22 7.37 -9.22
N HIS A 101 8.85 6.47 -9.98
CA HIS A 101 8.43 6.14 -11.35
C HIS A 101 7.13 5.32 -11.42
N CYS A 102 6.68 4.75 -10.29
CA CYS A 102 5.44 4.00 -10.21
C CYS A 102 4.23 4.88 -9.83
N ILE A 103 4.42 6.19 -9.64
CA ILE A 103 3.38 7.11 -9.17
C ILE A 103 2.98 8.03 -10.32
N GLN A 104 1.71 7.97 -10.68
CA GLN A 104 1.09 8.91 -11.61
C GLN A 104 0.21 9.89 -10.85
N ILE A 105 0.49 11.18 -10.99
CA ILE A 105 -0.32 12.24 -10.39
C ILE A 105 -1.42 12.63 -11.39
N ILE A 106 -2.67 12.36 -11.04
CA ILE A 106 -3.83 12.65 -11.92
C ILE A 106 -4.14 14.15 -11.90
N LYS A 107 -4.21 14.75 -10.72
CA LYS A 107 -4.53 16.18 -10.54
C LYS A 107 -3.93 16.70 -9.25
N THR A 108 -3.39 17.91 -9.31
CA THR A 108 -3.02 18.71 -8.14
C THR A 108 -3.92 19.94 -8.07
N ALA A 109 -4.33 20.33 -6.87
CA ALA A 109 -5.13 21.52 -6.65
C ALA A 109 -4.92 22.03 -5.22
N THR A 110 -4.99 23.34 -5.05
CA THR A 110 -5.07 23.95 -3.71
C THR A 110 -6.51 23.82 -3.21
N VAL A 111 -6.67 23.30 -1.99
CA VAL A 111 -7.97 23.04 -1.39
C VAL A 111 -8.17 24.02 -0.21
N PRO A 112 -9.27 24.80 -0.18
CA PRO A 112 -9.56 25.66 0.97
C PRO A 112 -9.92 24.83 2.20
N ALA A 113 -9.64 25.36 3.40
CA ALA A 113 -9.76 24.64 4.67
C ALA A 113 -11.13 23.98 4.94
N LYS A 114 -12.22 24.55 4.41
CA LYS A 114 -13.58 24.00 4.57
C LYS A 114 -13.80 22.69 3.80
N LEU A 115 -13.03 22.47 2.73
CA LEU A 115 -13.18 21.32 1.83
C LEU A 115 -12.18 20.19 2.13
N CYS A 116 -11.25 20.38 3.07
CA CYS A 116 -10.31 19.35 3.49
C CYS A 116 -11.05 18.18 4.15
N LYS A 117 -10.78 16.95 3.69
CA LYS A 117 -11.44 15.72 4.15
C LYS A 117 -10.60 14.94 5.16
N ARG A 118 -9.27 15.06 5.13
CA ARG A 118 -8.38 14.24 5.97
C ARG A 118 -8.27 14.79 7.39
N GLU A 119 -8.56 13.97 8.40
CA GLU A 119 -8.50 14.34 9.82
C GLU A 119 -7.11 14.85 10.25
N SER A 120 -6.04 14.25 9.72
CA SER A 120 -4.65 14.68 9.96
C SER A 120 -4.35 16.11 9.49
N THR A 121 -5.08 16.59 8.49
CA THR A 121 -4.96 17.96 7.96
C THR A 121 -5.90 18.89 8.71
N LYS A 122 -7.13 18.42 9.01
CA LYS A 122 -8.16 19.17 9.72
C LYS A 122 -7.73 19.66 11.10
N GLN A 123 -6.97 18.83 11.84
CA GLN A 123 -6.49 19.18 13.19
C GLN A 123 -5.68 20.50 13.23
N PHE A 124 -5.09 20.92 12.12
CA PHE A 124 -4.26 22.13 12.04
C PHE A 124 -5.01 23.39 11.56
N HIS A 125 -6.33 23.36 11.36
CA HIS A 125 -7.08 24.53 10.90
C HIS A 125 -7.39 25.55 12.00
N ASN A 126 -7.26 25.17 13.28
CA ASN A 126 -7.48 26.09 14.39
C ASN A 126 -6.36 27.13 14.48
N SER A 127 -6.70 28.42 14.33
CA SER A 127 -5.74 29.54 14.44
C SER A 127 -5.16 29.71 15.84
N LYS A 128 -5.84 29.20 16.87
CA LYS A 128 -5.40 29.24 18.28
C LYS A 128 -4.71 27.95 18.72
N ILE A 129 -4.31 27.08 17.78
CA ILE A 129 -3.64 25.83 18.13
C ILE A 129 -2.33 26.11 18.88
N LYS A 130 -2.14 25.42 20.01
CA LYS A 130 -0.92 25.48 20.82
C LYS A 130 -0.56 24.05 21.21
N PHE A 131 0.71 23.71 21.09
CA PHE A 131 1.24 22.43 21.53
C PHE A 131 2.56 22.66 22.27
N PRO A 132 2.75 22.06 23.45
CA PRO A 132 4.02 22.12 24.14
C PRO A 132 5.08 21.29 23.41
N LEU A 133 6.33 21.74 23.42
CA LEU A 133 7.46 20.95 22.94
C LEU A 133 7.96 20.06 24.06
N MET A 134 7.35 18.88 24.20
CA MET A 134 7.64 17.93 25.30
C MET A 134 9.06 17.37 25.27
N TYR A 135 9.67 17.30 24.09
CA TYR A 135 11.03 16.80 23.92
C TYR A 135 11.73 17.60 22.83
N ARG A 136 12.72 18.40 23.24
CA ARG A 136 13.57 19.16 22.31
C ARG A 136 14.97 18.58 22.34
N LYS A 137 15.33 17.83 21.29
CA LYS A 137 16.70 17.34 21.11
C LYS A 137 17.65 18.54 20.94
N VAL A 138 18.49 18.79 21.95
CA VAL A 138 19.50 19.86 21.91
C VAL A 138 20.51 19.53 20.80
N ARG A 139 20.55 20.37 19.76
CA ARG A 139 21.52 20.27 18.66
C ARG A 139 22.50 21.43 18.77
N PRO A 140 23.83 21.19 18.66
CA PRO A 140 24.79 22.27 18.63
C PRO A 140 24.54 23.15 17.38
N PRO A 141 24.66 24.48 17.49
CA PRO A 141 24.34 25.39 16.38
C PRO A 141 25.30 25.24 15.20
N THR A 142 26.54 24.80 15.46
CA THR A 142 27.53 24.52 14.43
C THR A 142 28.21 23.17 14.67
N ARG A 143 28.72 22.55 13.59
CA ARG A 143 29.42 21.25 13.68
C ARG A 143 30.69 21.33 14.54
N LYS A 144 31.37 22.48 14.56
CA LYS A 144 32.59 22.71 15.37
C LYS A 144 32.34 22.56 16.87
N LEU A 145 31.14 22.90 17.34
CA LEU A 145 30.73 22.82 18.75
C LEU A 145 30.17 21.44 19.14
N LYS A 146 30.19 20.47 18.23
CA LYS A 146 29.78 19.09 18.51
C LYS A 146 30.93 18.35 19.19
N THR A 147 30.82 18.12 20.49
CA THR A 147 31.79 17.33 21.27
C THR A 147 31.29 15.91 21.51
N THR A 148 32.20 14.95 21.68
CA THR A 148 31.88 13.57 22.06
C THR A 148 31.42 13.49 23.52
N TYR A 149 32.05 14.28 24.39
CA TYR A 149 31.72 14.35 25.82
C TYR A 149 31.32 15.78 26.20
N LYS A 150 30.45 15.89 27.20
CA LYS A 150 30.06 17.15 27.83
C LYS A 150 30.05 16.98 29.34
N ALA A 151 30.51 18.01 30.05
CA ALA A 151 30.56 18.01 31.51
C ALA A 151 29.16 18.13 32.15
N THR A 152 28.15 18.56 31.39
CA THR A 152 26.78 18.78 31.86
C THR A 152 25.77 17.94 31.09
N ARG A 153 24.78 17.38 31.80
CA ARG A 153 23.66 16.63 31.20
C ARG A 153 22.70 17.57 30.46
N PRO A 154 22.19 17.19 29.28
CA PRO A 154 21.22 18.02 28.55
C PRO A 154 19.86 18.00 29.24
N ASN A 155 19.17 19.15 29.21
CA ASN A 155 17.74 19.26 29.54
C ASN A 155 16.93 19.29 28.23
N LEU A 156 15.82 18.55 28.18
CA LEU A 156 15.02 18.33 26.97
C LEU A 156 13.63 19.00 27.05
N PHE A 157 13.31 19.59 28.20
CA PHE A 157 11.99 20.17 28.53
C PHE A 157 12.00 21.71 28.57
N VAL A 158 13.18 22.33 28.40
CA VAL A 158 13.40 23.79 28.43
C VAL A 158 13.76 24.27 27.03
#